data_AF-A0A1F7S9X0-F1
#
_entry.id   AF-A0A1F7S9X0-F1
#
_cell.length_a   1.000
_cell.length_b   1.000
_cell.length_c   1.000
_cell.angle_alpha   90.00
_cell.angle_beta   90.00
_cell.angle_gamma   90.00
#
_symmetry.space_group_name_H-M   'P 1'
#
loop_
_entity.id
_entity.type
_entity.pdbx_description
1 polymer ?
#
loop_
_entity_poly.entity_id
_entity_poly.type
_entity_poly.pdbx_seq_one_letter_code
_entity_poly.pdbx_strand_id
1 'polypeptide(L)'
;MYDRLVLILVETISWGKYIIVAIAAFFLLSGLNKYGYSSDLAILTGFRAARNLLSSLFAGSIITPILLPWIPGKNFSFKGFFIGFWVVFVFNLFEFLATGIIEKISWIFIIPALSSFIAMNYTGTSTYTFLSGARKEMRTAVPLQLTASLVGLILWITGRFV
;
A
#
# COMPACT_ATOMS: atom_id res chain seq x y z
N MET A 1 -6.86 1.17 -26.13
CA MET A 1 -7.01 1.80 -24.79
C MET A 1 -7.83 0.90 -23.85
N TYR A 2 -8.91 0.28 -24.34
CA TYR A 2 -9.71 -0.71 -23.59
C TYR A 2 -8.93 -1.92 -23.05
N ASP A 3 -8.04 -2.53 -23.84
CA ASP A 3 -7.25 -3.68 -23.37
C ASP A 3 -6.37 -3.37 -22.15
N ARG A 4 -5.88 -2.12 -22.02
CA ARG A 4 -5.06 -1.70 -20.88
C ARG A 4 -5.90 -1.57 -19.60
N LEU A 5 -7.14 -1.09 -19.70
CA LEU A 5 -8.06 -0.96 -18.56
C LEU A 5 -8.52 -2.33 -18.03
N VAL A 6 -8.80 -3.28 -18.94
CA VAL A 6 -9.18 -4.65 -18.55
C VAL A 6 -8.03 -5.35 -17.84
N LEU A 7 -6.80 -5.17 -18.33
CA LEU A 7 -5.59 -5.71 -17.70
C LEU A 7 -5.36 -5.11 -16.31
N ILE A 8 -5.64 -3.80 -16.15
CA ILE A 8 -5.56 -3.11 -14.85
C ILE A 8 -6.56 -3.67 -13.85
N LEU A 9 -7.80 -3.91 -14.29
CA LEU A 9 -8.84 -4.51 -13.47
C LEU A 9 -8.50 -5.95 -13.06
N VAL A 10 -7.97 -6.75 -13.98
CA VAL A 10 -7.53 -8.13 -13.70
C VAL A 10 -6.40 -8.18 -12.68
N GLU A 11 -5.38 -7.32 -12.81
CA GLU A 11 -4.32 -7.24 -11.80
C GLU A 11 -4.85 -6.76 -10.44
N THR A 12 -5.76 -5.79 -10.44
CA THR A 12 -6.42 -5.32 -9.21
C THR A 12 -7.16 -6.46 -8.50
N ILE A 13 -7.87 -7.32 -9.25
CA ILE A 13 -8.56 -8.49 -8.70
C ILE A 13 -7.57 -9.52 -8.13
N SER A 14 -6.43 -9.71 -8.80
CA SER A 14 -5.36 -10.60 -8.31
C SER A 14 -4.78 -10.11 -6.98
N TRP A 15 -4.44 -8.82 -6.89
CA TRP A 15 -3.95 -8.19 -5.66
C TRP A 15 -5.02 -8.09 -4.57
N GLY A 16 -6.29 -8.00 -4.94
CA GLY A 16 -7.43 -7.97 -4.02
C GLY A 16 -7.46 -9.17 -3.09
N LYS A 17 -7.11 -10.37 -3.57
CA LYS A 17 -7.05 -11.59 -2.72
C LYS A 17 -6.03 -11.45 -1.59
N TYR A 18 -4.83 -10.97 -1.91
CA TYR A 18 -3.77 -10.76 -0.91
C TYR A 18 -4.13 -9.66 0.07
N ILE A 19 -4.81 -8.60 -0.39
CA ILE A 19 -5.28 -7.53 0.48
C ILE A 19 -6.42 -7.95 1.38
N ILE A 20 -7.32 -8.83 0.95
CA ILE A 20 -8.34 -9.40 1.84
C ILE A 20 -7.66 -10.18 2.98
N VAL A 21 -6.63 -10.97 2.67
CA VAL A 21 -5.84 -11.67 3.70
C VAL A 21 -5.13 -10.67 4.62
N ALA A 22 -4.54 -9.61 4.08
CA ALA A 22 -3.91 -8.56 4.88
C ALA A 22 -4.93 -7.85 5.77
N ILE A 23 -6.11 -7.50 5.25
CA ILE A 23 -7.20 -6.87 6.01
C ILE A 23 -7.63 -7.79 7.14
N ALA A 24 -7.83 -9.08 6.88
CA ALA A 24 -8.20 -10.05 7.92
C ALA A 24 -7.12 -10.13 9.02
N ALA A 25 -5.84 -10.18 8.65
CA ALA A 25 -4.73 -10.19 9.60
C ALA A 25 -4.69 -8.90 10.45
N PHE A 26 -4.79 -7.73 9.81
CA PHE A 26 -4.82 -6.44 10.50
C PHE A 26 -6.07 -6.29 11.39
N PHE A 27 -7.21 -6.84 10.98
CA PHE A 27 -8.45 -6.81 11.76
C PHE A 27 -8.31 -7.65 13.04
N LEU A 28 -7.76 -8.86 12.94
CA LEU A 28 -7.48 -9.73 14.09
C LEU A 28 -6.46 -9.07 15.04
N LEU A 29 -5.40 -8.46 14.50
CA LEU A 29 -4.39 -7.78 15.31
C LEU A 29 -4.90 -6.45 15.91
N SER A 30 -5.92 -5.82 15.32
CA SER A 30 -6.47 -4.55 15.78
C SER A 30 -7.19 -4.66 17.12
N GLY A 31 -7.64 -5.85 17.50
CA GLY A 31 -8.28 -6.07 18.81
C GLY A 31 -7.28 -6.20 19.95
N LEU A 32 -5.99 -6.38 19.67
CA LEU A 32 -4.95 -6.47 20.69
C LEU A 32 -4.67 -5.09 21.30
N ASN A 33 -4.74 -5.01 22.62
CA ASN A 33 -4.40 -3.84 23.41
C ASN A 33 -3.59 -4.26 24.65
N LYS A 34 -2.93 -3.32 25.30
CA LYS A 34 -2.17 -3.48 26.56
C LYS A 34 -2.99 -4.16 27.68
N TYR A 35 -4.31 -3.98 27.67
CA TYR A 35 -5.23 -4.53 28.67
C TYR A 35 -5.91 -5.84 28.23
N GLY A 36 -5.52 -6.43 27.09
CA GLY A 36 -6.13 -7.64 26.53
C GLY A 36 -6.81 -7.40 25.18
N TYR A 37 -7.71 -8.30 24.79
CA TYR A 37 -8.45 -8.21 23.53
C TYR A 37 -9.77 -7.47 23.71
N SER A 38 -10.00 -6.40 22.95
CA SER A 38 -11.27 -5.65 22.94
C SER A 38 -11.90 -5.71 21.57
N SER A 39 -13.13 -6.25 21.50
CA SER A 39 -13.91 -6.36 20.27
C SER A 39 -14.30 -5.01 19.68
N ASP A 40 -14.61 -4.02 20.51
CA ASP A 40 -15.02 -2.68 20.05
C ASP A 40 -13.86 -1.93 19.39
N LEU A 41 -12.67 -2.03 20.00
CA LEU A 41 -11.44 -1.47 19.43
C LEU A 41 -11.02 -2.22 18.15
N ALA A 42 -11.22 -3.54 18.10
CA ALA A 42 -10.96 -4.34 16.92
C ALA A 42 -11.79 -3.87 15.72
N ILE A 43 -13.08 -3.57 15.92
CA ILE A 43 -13.97 -3.11 14.86
C ILE A 43 -13.58 -1.72 14.39
N LEU A 44 -13.45 -0.75 15.31
CA LEU A 44 -13.13 0.64 14.95
C LEU A 44 -11.78 0.74 14.27
N THR A 45 -10.77 0.10 14.84
CA THR A 45 -9.40 0.21 14.34
C THR A 45 -9.16 -0.70 13.14
N GLY A 46 -9.76 -1.89 13.14
CA GLY A 46 -9.74 -2.79 11.99
C GLY A 46 -10.40 -2.17 10.78
N PHE A 47 -11.51 -1.45 10.93
CA PHE A 47 -12.14 -0.71 9.83
C PHE A 47 -11.24 0.40 9.28
N ARG A 48 -10.55 1.15 10.17
CA ARG A 48 -9.56 2.16 9.75
C ARG A 48 -8.38 1.53 9.01
N ALA A 49 -7.83 0.43 9.52
CA ALA A 49 -6.75 -0.30 8.87
C ALA A 49 -7.17 -0.86 7.51
N ALA A 50 -8.39 -1.42 7.42
CA ALA A 50 -8.94 -1.91 6.17
C ALA A 50 -9.07 -0.80 5.13
N ARG A 51 -9.58 0.37 5.54
CA ARG A 51 -9.68 1.55 4.68
C ARG A 51 -8.31 2.02 4.19
N ASN A 52 -7.31 2.07 5.06
CA ASN A 52 -5.95 2.47 4.69
C ASN A 52 -5.31 1.48 3.71
N LEU A 53 -5.46 0.17 3.94
CA LEU A 53 -4.98 -0.85 3.02
C LEU A 53 -5.68 -0.77 1.66
N LEU A 54 -7.01 -0.61 1.65
CA LEU A 54 -7.77 -0.39 0.41
C LEU A 54 -7.26 0.84 -0.33
N SER A 55 -7.04 1.97 0.35
CA SER A 55 -6.51 3.17 -0.29
C SER A 55 -5.12 2.95 -0.90
N SER A 56 -4.26 2.14 -0.28
CA SER A 56 -2.94 1.80 -0.85
C SER A 56 -3.04 0.98 -2.14
N LEU A 57 -4.05 0.10 -2.23
CA LEU A 57 -4.35 -0.63 -3.47
C LEU A 57 -4.93 0.28 -4.52
N PHE A 58 -5.93 1.11 -4.20
CA PHE A 58 -6.47 2.07 -5.18
C PHE A 58 -5.37 3.00 -5.71
N ALA A 59 -4.46 3.45 -4.84
CA ALA A 59 -3.30 4.25 -5.20
C ALA A 59 -2.38 3.52 -6.20
N GLY A 60 -1.96 2.30 -5.87
CA GLY A 60 -1.03 1.54 -6.70
C GLY A 60 -1.65 0.96 -7.97
N SER A 61 -2.91 0.53 -7.90
CA SER A 61 -3.57 -0.27 -8.94
C SER A 61 -4.40 0.53 -9.92
N ILE A 62 -5.01 1.63 -9.50
CA ILE A 62 -5.90 2.42 -10.35
C ILE A 62 -5.30 3.81 -10.61
N ILE A 63 -4.96 4.54 -9.55
CA ILE A 63 -4.50 5.92 -9.67
C ILE A 63 -3.14 5.97 -10.39
N THR A 64 -2.21 5.08 -10.03
CA THR A 64 -0.89 5.03 -10.67
C THR A 64 -0.95 4.81 -12.17
N PRO A 65 -1.62 3.76 -12.70
CA PRO A 65 -1.70 3.56 -14.13
C PRO A 65 -2.49 4.65 -14.88
N ILE A 66 -3.49 5.27 -14.26
CA ILE A 66 -4.22 6.40 -14.84
C ILE A 66 -3.33 7.65 -14.95
N LEU A 67 -2.45 7.89 -13.98
CA LEU A 67 -1.51 9.02 -13.98
C LEU A 67 -0.19 8.74 -14.70
N LEU A 68 0.06 7.50 -15.15
CA LEU A 68 1.25 7.16 -15.95
C LEU A 68 1.55 8.11 -17.13
N PRO A 69 0.58 8.56 -17.96
CA PRO A 69 0.87 9.44 -19.08
C PRO A 69 1.36 10.84 -18.66
N TRP A 70 1.11 11.25 -17.42
CA TRP A 70 1.43 12.59 -16.93
C TRP A 70 2.68 12.63 -16.04
N ILE A 71 3.13 11.50 -15.48
CA ILE A 71 4.30 11.49 -14.59
C ILE A 71 5.56 11.14 -15.39
N PRO A 72 6.51 12.08 -15.57
CA PRO A 72 7.79 11.80 -16.21
C PRO A 72 8.64 10.87 -15.33
N GLY A 73 9.24 9.85 -15.94
CA GLY A 73 10.12 8.92 -15.23
C GLY A 73 10.09 7.52 -15.83
N LYS A 74 11.26 6.86 -15.88
CA LYS A 74 11.42 5.48 -16.39
C LYS A 74 10.91 4.42 -15.42
N ASN A 75 10.96 4.69 -14.12
CA ASN A 75 10.71 3.70 -13.07
C ASN A 75 9.24 3.74 -12.63
N PHE A 76 8.56 2.61 -12.67
CA PHE A 76 7.17 2.47 -12.22
C PHE A 76 7.05 2.49 -10.69
N SER A 77 8.02 1.92 -9.99
CA SER A 77 8.08 1.90 -8.51
C SER A 77 8.07 3.32 -7.92
N PHE A 78 8.82 4.25 -8.54
CA PHE A 78 8.91 5.63 -8.07
C PHE A 78 7.59 6.40 -8.23
N LYS A 79 6.85 6.13 -9.31
CA LYS A 79 5.53 6.72 -9.54
C LYS A 79 4.51 6.23 -8.51
N GLY A 80 4.50 4.93 -8.24
CA GLY A 80 3.63 4.34 -7.21
C GLY A 80 3.97 4.83 -5.80
N PHE A 81 5.25 5.07 -5.51
CA PHE A 81 5.68 5.67 -4.25
C PHE A 81 5.11 7.09 -4.09
N PHE A 82 5.26 7.95 -5.11
CA PHE A 82 4.75 9.32 -5.06
C PHE A 82 3.24 9.38 -4.86
N ILE A 83 2.49 8.55 -5.58
CA ILE A 83 1.04 8.51 -5.46
C ILE A 83 0.62 7.97 -4.09
N GLY A 84 1.28 6.91 -3.60
CA GLY A 84 1.05 6.41 -2.26
C GLY A 84 1.35 7.46 -1.18
N PHE A 85 2.43 8.22 -1.33
CA PHE A 85 2.80 9.30 -0.42
C PHE A 85 1.77 10.44 -0.44
N TRP A 86 1.27 10.82 -1.62
CA TRP A 86 0.17 11.77 -1.75
C TRP A 86 -1.10 11.30 -1.04
N VAL A 87 -1.47 10.03 -1.18
CA VAL A 87 -2.64 9.46 -0.50
C VAL A 87 -2.46 9.51 1.01
N VAL A 88 -1.30 9.14 1.53
CA VAL A 88 -0.97 9.27 2.95
C VAL A 88 -1.09 10.72 3.42
N PHE A 89 -0.52 11.65 2.67
CA PHE A 89 -0.52 13.07 3.02
C PHE A 89 -1.95 13.61 3.12
N VAL A 90 -2.79 13.31 2.13
CA VAL A 90 -4.22 13.68 2.14
C VAL A 90 -4.94 13.02 3.32
N PHE A 91 -4.74 11.72 3.55
CA PHE A 91 -5.40 11.01 4.66
C PHE A 91 -4.94 11.52 6.03
N ASN A 92 -3.71 12.00 6.14
CA ASN A 92 -3.19 12.62 7.36
C ASN A 92 -3.83 13.99 7.61
N LEU A 93 -3.98 14.82 6.57
CA LEU A 93 -4.62 16.14 6.65
C LEU A 93 -6.08 16.07 7.11
N PHE A 94 -6.82 15.05 6.68
CA PHE A 94 -8.21 14.83 7.08
C PHE A 94 -8.36 13.96 8.35
N GLU A 95 -7.26 13.68 9.06
CA GLU A 95 -7.24 12.81 10.25
C GLU A 95 -7.82 11.40 10.04
N PHE A 96 -7.92 10.94 8.79
CA PHE A 96 -8.43 9.62 8.45
C PHE A 96 -7.40 8.50 8.59
N LEU A 97 -6.11 8.86 8.72
CA LEU A 97 -5.00 7.92 8.75
C LEU A 97 -5.00 7.06 10.03
N ALA A 98 -4.93 7.70 11.20
CA ALA A 98 -4.91 7.04 12.51
C ALA A 98 -5.07 8.07 13.62
N THR A 99 -5.34 7.61 14.85
CA THR A 99 -5.43 8.47 16.04
C THR A 99 -4.08 8.63 16.73
N GLY A 100 -3.28 7.56 16.83
CA GLY A 100 -1.97 7.61 17.48
C GLY A 100 -0.86 8.15 16.56
N ILE A 101 0.12 8.87 17.12
CA ILE A 101 1.28 9.37 16.38
C ILE A 101 2.10 8.21 15.80
N ILE A 102 2.34 7.16 16.60
CA ILE A 102 3.09 5.97 16.19
C ILE A 102 2.35 5.25 15.05
N GLU A 103 1.02 5.11 15.16
CA GLU A 103 0.20 4.55 14.10
C GLU A 103 0.25 5.41 12.82
N LYS A 104 0.20 6.74 12.94
CA LYS A 104 0.33 7.64 11.77
C LYS A 104 1.67 7.41 11.06
N ILE A 105 2.77 7.32 11.80
CA ILE A 105 4.11 7.05 11.25
C ILE A 105 4.12 5.67 10.57
N SER A 106 3.52 4.65 11.17
CA SER A 106 3.45 3.31 10.57
C SER A 106 2.78 3.33 9.19
N TRP A 107 1.67 4.04 9.04
CA TRP A 107 0.95 4.15 7.77
C TRP A 107 1.69 4.97 6.72
N ILE A 108 2.50 5.95 7.14
CA ILE A 108 3.40 6.70 6.24
C ILE A 108 4.43 5.76 5.58
N PHE A 109 4.84 4.67 6.24
CA PHE A 109 5.72 3.68 5.64
C PHE A 109 4.95 2.61 4.84
N ILE A 110 3.83 2.11 5.37
CA ILE A 110 3.08 0.99 4.76
C ILE A 110 2.45 1.38 3.42
N ILE A 111 1.72 2.51 3.36
CA ILE A 111 0.91 2.86 2.17
C ILE A 111 1.80 3.15 0.95
N PRO A 112 2.88 3.95 1.04
CA PRO A 112 3.73 4.22 -0.11
C PRO A 112 4.53 2.99 -0.54
N ALA A 113 4.94 2.13 0.40
CA ALA A 113 5.62 0.88 0.09
C ALA A 113 4.71 -0.08 -0.69
N LEU A 114 3.47 -0.28 -0.21
CA LEU A 114 2.47 -1.12 -0.90
C LEU A 114 2.09 -0.56 -2.26
N SER A 115 1.80 0.75 -2.34
CA SER A 115 1.46 1.42 -3.60
C SER A 115 2.60 1.32 -4.61
N SER A 116 3.85 1.53 -4.18
CA SER A 116 5.06 1.38 -5.01
C SER A 116 5.25 -0.05 -5.51
N PHE A 117 5.01 -1.06 -4.65
CA PHE A 117 5.12 -2.46 -5.01
C PHE A 117 4.04 -2.87 -6.01
N ILE A 118 2.78 -2.52 -5.75
CA ILE A 118 1.65 -2.80 -6.66
C ILE A 118 1.89 -2.12 -8.02
N ALA A 119 2.29 -0.84 -8.03
CA ALA A 119 2.62 -0.11 -9.25
C ALA A 119 3.76 -0.74 -10.06
N MET A 120 4.76 -1.30 -9.38
CA MET A 120 5.88 -1.97 -10.03
C MET A 120 5.48 -3.30 -10.68
N ASN A 121 4.44 -3.99 -10.17
CA ASN A 121 3.98 -5.24 -10.77
C ASN A 121 3.28 -5.04 -12.13
N TYR A 122 2.79 -3.83 -12.43
CA TYR A 122 2.32 -3.45 -13.77
C TYR A 122 3.43 -3.45 -14.85
N THR A 123 4.70 -3.50 -14.45
CA THR A 123 5.81 -3.63 -15.42
C THR A 123 5.80 -4.97 -16.15
N GLY A 124 5.19 -6.02 -15.55
CA GLY A 124 5.10 -7.36 -16.14
C GLY A 124 4.07 -7.50 -17.27
N THR A 125 3.15 -6.55 -17.39
CA THR A 125 2.07 -6.56 -18.39
C THR A 125 2.27 -5.60 -19.56
N SER A 126 3.27 -4.73 -19.48
CA SER A 126 3.62 -3.84 -20.60
C SER A 126 4.53 -4.55 -21.60
N THR A 127 4.13 -4.58 -22.87
CA THR A 127 4.90 -5.05 -24.04
C THR A 127 6.11 -4.17 -24.36
N TYR A 128 6.81 -3.64 -23.35
CA TYR A 128 8.07 -2.93 -23.50
C TYR A 128 9.25 -3.86 -23.15
N THR A 129 9.62 -4.64 -24.16
CA THR A 129 10.95 -5.13 -24.61
C THR A 129 12.25 -5.03 -23.77
N PHE A 130 12.29 -4.65 -22.48
CA PHE A 130 13.54 -4.63 -21.70
C PHE A 130 13.39 -5.28 -20.32
N LEU A 131 13.29 -6.62 -20.31
CA LEU A 131 13.33 -7.47 -19.11
C LEU A 131 14.53 -7.17 -18.18
N SER A 132 15.66 -6.72 -18.74
CA SER A 132 16.86 -6.34 -17.98
C SER A 132 16.68 -5.06 -17.16
N GLY A 133 15.97 -4.07 -17.69
CA GLY A 133 15.69 -2.79 -17.01
C GLY A 133 14.72 -2.98 -15.84
N ALA A 134 13.62 -3.70 -16.06
CA ALA A 134 12.66 -4.03 -15.01
C ALA A 134 13.27 -4.90 -13.90
N ARG A 135 14.07 -5.92 -14.25
CA ARG A 135 14.76 -6.76 -13.26
C ARG A 135 15.73 -5.94 -12.39
N LYS A 136 16.42 -4.96 -12.99
CA LYS A 136 17.32 -4.05 -12.25
C LYS A 136 16.53 -3.13 -11.31
N GLU A 137 15.37 -2.65 -11.75
CA GLU A 137 14.47 -1.86 -10.90
C GLU A 137 13.96 -2.68 -9.71
N MET A 138 13.43 -3.89 -9.96
CA MET A 138 12.94 -4.77 -8.90
C MET A 138 14.03 -5.12 -7.88
N ARG A 139 15.26 -5.39 -8.32
CA ARG A 139 16.37 -5.73 -7.43
C ARG A 139 16.69 -4.62 -6.42
N THR A 140 16.44 -3.36 -6.78
CA THR A 140 16.68 -2.21 -5.91
C THR A 140 15.44 -1.79 -5.14
N ALA A 141 14.27 -1.80 -5.78
CA ALA A 141 13.02 -1.32 -5.20
C ALA A 141 12.39 -2.31 -4.22
N VAL A 142 12.41 -3.63 -4.53
CA VAL A 142 11.78 -4.65 -3.67
C VAL A 142 12.38 -4.67 -2.26
N PRO A 143 13.71 -4.67 -2.05
CA PRO A 143 14.28 -4.64 -0.70
C PRO A 143 13.87 -3.38 0.08
N LEU A 144 13.80 -2.23 -0.60
CA LEU A 144 13.40 -0.97 0.03
C LEU A 144 11.92 -0.98 0.43
N GLN A 145 11.04 -1.48 -0.44
CA GLN A 145 9.61 -1.62 -0.16
C GLN A 145 9.35 -2.62 0.98
N LEU A 146 10.07 -3.75 0.98
CA LEU A 146 9.97 -4.75 2.05
C LEU A 146 10.44 -4.18 3.39
N THR A 147 11.60 -3.52 3.43
CA THR A 147 12.11 -2.91 4.67
C THR A 147 11.18 -1.81 5.19
N ALA A 148 10.68 -0.94 4.33
CA ALA A 148 9.69 0.07 4.71
C ALA A 148 8.39 -0.56 5.25
N SER A 149 7.87 -1.59 4.59
CA SER A 149 6.66 -2.29 5.02
C SER A 149 6.87 -3.00 6.36
N LEU A 150 8.02 -3.65 6.58
CA LEU A 150 8.38 -4.31 7.84
C LEU A 150 8.51 -3.30 8.99
N VAL A 151 9.21 -2.19 8.77
CA VAL A 151 9.34 -1.10 9.76
C VAL A 151 7.96 -0.54 10.11
N GLY A 152 7.13 -0.31 9.10
CA GLY A 152 5.75 0.12 9.29
C GLY A 152 4.93 -0.89 10.11
N LEU A 153 5.02 -2.19 9.82
CA LEU A 153 4.32 -3.23 10.58
C LEU A 153 4.76 -3.26 12.05
N ILE A 154 6.07 -3.17 12.32
CA ILE A 154 6.61 -3.15 13.69
C ILE A 154 6.07 -1.92 14.44
N LEU A 155 6.10 -0.74 13.81
CA LEU A 155 5.56 0.49 14.38
C LEU A 155 4.05 0.40 14.64
N TRP A 156 3.30 -0.22 13.73
CA TRP A 156 1.86 -0.39 13.90
C TRP A 156 1.53 -1.29 15.09
N ILE A 157 2.29 -2.38 15.27
CA ILE A 157 2.14 -3.29 16.41
C ILE A 157 2.56 -2.61 17.71
N THR A 158 3.69 -1.91 17.75
CA THR A 158 4.13 -1.23 18.98
C THR A 158 3.17 -0.11 19.38
N GLY A 159 2.60 0.61 18.41
CA GLY A 159 1.55 1.60 18.63
C GLY A 159 0.25 1.05 19.26
N ARG A 160 0.06 -0.28 19.32
CA ARG A 160 -1.08 -0.93 20.01
C ARG A 160 -0.86 -1.10 21.51
N PHE A 161 0.40 -1.13 21.94
CA PHE A 161 0.78 -1.38 23.34
C PHE A 161 1.13 -0.10 24.12
N VAL A 162 1.20 1.04 23.42
CA VAL A 162 1.48 2.37 23.96
C VAL A 162 0.18 3.12 24.14
#